data_AF-A0A0N4YAD7-F1
#
_entry.id   AF-A0A0N4YAD7-F1
#
_cell.length_a   1.000
_cell.length_b   1.000
_cell.length_c   1.000
_cell.angle_alpha   90.00
_cell.angle_beta   90.00
_cell.angle_gamma   90.00
#
_symmetry.space_group_name_H-M   'P 1'
#
loop_
_entity.id
_entity.type
_entity.pdbx_description
1 polymer ?
#
loop_
_entity_poly.entity_id
_entity_poly.type
_entity_poly.pdbx_seq_one_letter_code
_entity_poly.pdbx_strand_id
1 'polypeptide(L)'
;MWSVFVLASLAAIIVLPTYTSTLYESNLTCSDSTQKTAREEALNKLNDVRKTVATGMAASQNGAIPAAGNMYKLIYDCDLEEMSSLMVSGCPSQTPTITRAINLAKYLT
;
A
#
# COMPACT_ATOMS: atom_id res chain seq x y z
N MET A 1 33.45 -41.85 32.87
CA MET A 1 33.27 -40.55 33.53
C MET A 1 34.13 -39.55 32.76
N TRP A 2 33.64 -38.99 31.67
CA TRP A 2 32.78 -37.79 31.62
C TRP A 2 33.60 -36.51 31.84
N SER A 3 34.22 -36.04 30.75
CA SER A 3 34.61 -34.63 30.53
C SER A 3 34.52 -34.38 29.01
N VAL A 4 33.33 -34.37 28.39
CA VAL A 4 32.42 -33.21 28.33
C VAL A 4 33.06 -32.04 27.61
N PHE A 5 32.76 -31.99 26.31
CA PHE A 5 32.28 -30.80 25.60
C PHE A 5 33.15 -29.54 25.62
N VAL A 6 34.17 -29.44 24.77
CA VAL A 6 34.55 -28.10 24.24
C VAL A 6 35.15 -28.16 22.82
N LEU A 7 34.66 -29.00 21.90
CA LEU A 7 35.21 -29.00 20.52
C LEU A 7 34.18 -29.17 19.39
N ALA A 8 32.92 -28.84 19.60
CA ALA A 8 31.96 -28.81 18.50
C ALA A 8 31.02 -27.62 18.63
N SER A 9 30.73 -26.98 17.50
CA SER A 9 29.71 -25.94 17.29
C SER A 9 30.09 -24.50 17.60
N LEU A 10 31.17 -24.01 16.98
CA LEU A 10 31.17 -22.60 16.55
C LEU A 10 30.36 -22.51 15.24
N ALA A 11 29.39 -21.60 15.22
CA ALA A 11 28.54 -21.19 14.09
C ALA A 11 27.45 -22.18 13.63
N ALA A 12 26.47 -22.45 14.50
CA ALA A 12 25.10 -22.49 14.00
C ALA A 12 24.72 -21.04 13.63
N ILE A 13 24.98 -20.66 12.37
CA ILE A 13 24.38 -19.47 11.78
C ILE A 13 22.89 -19.76 11.77
N ILE A 14 22.18 -19.26 12.78
CA ILE A 14 20.73 -19.25 12.79
C ILE A 14 20.36 -18.29 11.66
N VAL A 15 20.16 -18.85 10.47
CA VAL A 15 19.39 -18.19 9.42
C VAL A 15 17.98 -18.12 9.97
N LEU A 16 17.72 -17.12 10.84
CA LEU A 16 16.37 -16.65 11.07
C LEU A 16 15.91 -16.22 9.68
N PRO A 17 14.92 -16.87 9.06
CA PRO A 17 14.30 -16.28 7.90
C PRO A 17 13.68 -15.01 8.47
N THR A 18 14.30 -13.87 8.17
CA THR A 18 13.64 -12.58 8.33
C THR A 18 12.49 -12.62 7.34
N TYR A 19 11.37 -13.21 7.77
CA TYR A 19 10.08 -13.05 7.13
C TYR A 19 9.69 -11.58 7.33
N THR A 20 10.39 -10.68 6.66
CA THR A 20 9.81 -9.42 6.28
C THR A 20 8.76 -9.80 5.27
N SER A 21 7.52 -9.99 5.72
CA SER A 21 6.39 -9.82 4.83
C SER A 21 6.52 -8.39 4.32
N THR A 22 7.15 -8.23 3.16
CA THR A 22 7.22 -6.96 2.47
C THR A 22 5.79 -6.70 2.00
N LEU A 23 4.98 -6.10 2.87
CA LEU A 23 3.92 -5.24 2.36
C LEU A 23 4.64 -4.30 1.41
N TYR A 24 4.37 -4.46 0.11
CA TYR A 24 5.07 -3.75 -0.95
C TYR A 24 4.86 -2.24 -0.73
N GLU A 25 5.85 -1.59 -0.12
CA GLU A 25 5.91 -0.14 -0.03
C GLU A 25 6.62 0.30 -1.30
N SER A 26 5.85 0.75 -2.30
CA SER A 26 6.38 1.31 -3.53
C SER A 26 7.40 2.42 -3.20
N ASN A 27 8.52 2.48 -3.91
CA ASN A 27 9.49 3.57 -3.75
C ASN A 27 9.00 4.93 -4.29
N LEU A 28 7.78 4.98 -4.83
CA LEU A 28 7.10 6.14 -5.40
C LEU A 28 7.84 6.76 -6.60
N THR A 29 8.79 6.05 -7.21
CA THR A 29 9.55 6.60 -8.34
C THR A 29 8.83 6.41 -9.67
N CYS A 30 8.02 5.34 -9.82
CA CYS A 30 7.34 4.94 -11.07
C CYS A 30 8.14 5.31 -12.34
N SER A 31 7.49 5.77 -13.41
CA SER A 31 8.17 6.14 -14.67
C SER A 31 8.97 7.44 -14.58
N ASP A 32 8.65 8.31 -13.63
CA ASP A 32 9.27 9.62 -13.46
C ASP A 32 9.48 9.93 -11.97
N SER A 33 10.74 9.94 -11.55
CA SER A 33 11.11 10.17 -10.15
C SER A 33 10.80 11.59 -9.64
N THR A 34 10.58 12.57 -10.52
CA THR A 34 10.32 13.96 -10.11
C THR A 34 8.97 14.12 -9.41
N GLN A 35 8.02 13.22 -9.70
CA GLN A 35 6.68 13.25 -9.13
C GLN A 35 6.57 12.52 -7.78
N LYS A 36 7.67 12.00 -7.24
CA LYS A 36 7.71 11.23 -5.99
C LYS A 36 6.94 11.91 -4.85
N THR A 37 7.16 13.20 -4.63
CA THR A 37 6.50 13.98 -3.57
C THR A 37 4.99 14.07 -3.79
N ALA A 38 4.54 14.26 -5.03
CA ALA A 38 3.11 14.31 -5.35
C ALA A 38 2.43 12.96 -5.10
N ARG A 39 3.10 11.85 -5.45
CA ARG A 39 2.61 10.49 -5.16
C ARG A 39 2.52 10.22 -3.67
N GLU A 40 3.53 10.63 -2.92
CA GLU A 40 3.57 10.51 -1.46
C GLU A 40 2.42 11.29 -0.81
N GLU A 41 2.23 12.54 -1.23
CA GLU A 41 1.16 13.39 -0.72
C GLU A 41 -0.23 12.80 -1.00
N ALA A 42 -0.46 12.34 -2.25
CA ALA A 42 -1.73 11.72 -2.63
C ALA A 42 -2.02 10.45 -1.82
N LEU A 43 -1.02 9.57 -1.67
CA LEU A 43 -1.15 8.34 -0.90
C LEU A 43 -1.43 8.61 0.58
N ASN A 44 -0.69 9.54 1.18
CA ASN A 44 -0.84 9.89 2.58
C ASN A 44 -2.21 10.49 2.85
N LYS A 45 -2.67 11.44 2.04
CA LYS A 45 -4.02 12.03 2.17
C LYS A 45 -5.12 10.97 2.13
N LEU A 46 -5.05 10.02 1.20
CA LEU A 46 -6.05 8.95 1.13
C LEU A 46 -5.99 8.03 2.35
N ASN A 47 -4.79 7.68 2.81
CA ASN A 47 -4.62 6.85 4.01
C ASN A 47 -5.04 7.56 5.29
N ASP A 48 -4.86 8.88 5.41
CA ASP A 48 -5.33 9.67 6.55
C ASP A 48 -6.85 9.71 6.62
N VAL A 49 -7.53 9.88 5.48
CA VAL A 49 -8.98 9.77 5.40
C VAL A 49 -9.44 8.37 5.81
N ARG A 50 -8.81 7.32 5.27
CA ARG A 50 -9.14 5.92 5.62
C ARG A 50 -8.92 5.63 7.10
N LYS A 51 -7.85 6.14 7.70
CA LYS A 51 -7.58 6.05 9.14
C LYS A 51 -8.69 6.72 9.94
N THR A 52 -9.10 7.92 9.54
CA THR A 52 -10.17 8.68 10.21
C THR A 52 -11.52 7.95 10.15
N VAL A 53 -11.80 7.27 9.04
CA VAL A 53 -12.98 6.39 8.91
C VAL A 53 -12.83 5.13 9.77
N ALA A 54 -11.65 4.50 9.76
CA ALA A 54 -11.38 3.29 10.54
C ALA A 54 -11.58 3.51 12.05
N THR A 55 -11.22 4.70 12.56
CA THR A 55 -11.41 5.07 13.97
C THR A 55 -12.82 5.55 14.30
N GLY A 56 -13.72 5.66 13.31
CA GLY A 56 -15.08 6.18 13.50
C GLY A 56 -15.12 7.68 13.80
N MET A 57 -14.07 8.41 13.45
CA MET A 57 -13.96 9.86 13.66
C MET A 57 -14.42 10.68 12.44
N ALA A 58 -14.70 10.01 11.32
CA ALA A 58 -15.11 10.69 10.10
C ALA A 58 -16.56 11.19 10.23
N ALA A 59 -16.78 12.47 9.89
CA ALA A 59 -18.10 13.07 9.86
C ALA A 59 -18.76 12.92 8.48
N SER A 60 -20.08 12.79 8.47
CA SER A 60 -20.95 12.83 7.30
C SER A 60 -22.09 13.83 7.54
N GLN A 61 -22.80 14.22 6.48
CA GLN A 61 -23.96 15.12 6.59
C GLN A 61 -25.06 14.56 7.50
N ASN A 62 -25.14 13.24 7.63
CA ASN A 62 -26.15 12.54 8.44
C ASN A 62 -25.61 12.01 9.78
N GLY A 63 -24.47 12.51 10.26
CA GLY A 63 -23.84 12.09 11.51
C GLY A 63 -22.47 11.43 11.32
N ALA A 64 -21.96 10.77 12.36
CA ALA A 64 -20.66 10.12 12.31
C ALA A 64 -20.67 8.85 11.44
N ILE A 65 -19.61 8.62 10.67
CA ILE A 65 -19.37 7.37 9.97
C ILE A 65 -18.88 6.34 11.00
N PRO A 66 -19.51 5.16 11.10
CA PRO A 66 -19.10 4.14 12.06
C PRO A 66 -17.68 3.63 11.78
N ALA A 67 -17.00 3.20 12.84
CA ALA A 67 -15.67 2.62 12.75
C ALA A 67 -15.64 1.39 11.82
N ALA A 68 -14.63 1.31 10.96
CA ALA A 68 -14.45 0.21 10.01
C ALA A 68 -13.36 -0.77 10.48
N GLY A 69 -13.74 -1.99 10.83
CA GLY A 69 -12.82 -3.01 11.35
C GLY A 69 -11.80 -3.57 10.34
N ASN A 70 -12.10 -3.52 9.03
CA ASN A 70 -11.26 -4.08 7.98
C ASN A 70 -10.82 -3.01 6.95
N MET A 71 -10.37 -1.86 7.43
CA MET A 71 -9.91 -0.76 6.59
C MET A 71 -8.39 -0.85 6.31
N TYR A 72 -8.01 -1.48 5.20
CA TYR A 72 -6.60 -1.68 4.84
C TYR A 72 -5.88 -0.38 4.44
N LYS A 73 -4.60 -0.24 4.79
CA LYS A 73 -3.74 0.84 4.27
C LYS A 73 -3.55 0.65 2.77
N LEU A 74 -3.68 1.72 1.98
CA LEU A 74 -3.35 1.71 0.57
C LEU A 74 -1.83 1.75 0.38
N ILE A 75 -1.39 1.07 -0.68
CA ILE A 75 -0.04 1.15 -1.24
C ILE A 75 -0.15 1.83 -2.60
N TYR A 76 0.91 2.51 -3.04
CA TYR A 76 0.92 3.09 -4.37
C TYR A 76 1.24 2.01 -5.41
N ASP A 77 0.60 2.10 -6.56
CA ASP A 77 0.74 1.16 -7.66
C ASP A 77 0.94 1.97 -8.95
N CYS A 78 2.05 1.72 -9.64
CA CYS A 78 2.42 2.47 -10.84
C CYS A 78 1.53 2.13 -12.04
N ASP A 79 0.97 0.92 -12.11
CA ASP A 79 0.08 0.52 -13.20
C ASP A 79 -1.26 1.25 -13.07
N LEU A 80 -1.74 1.44 -11.82
CA LEU A 80 -2.89 2.30 -11.54
C LEU A 80 -2.64 3.77 -11.88
N GLU A 81 -1.42 4.28 -11.63
CA GLU A 81 -1.03 5.64 -12.03
C GLU A 81 -1.02 5.81 -13.56
N GLU A 82 -0.48 4.84 -14.29
CA GLU A 82 -0.44 4.87 -15.75
C GLU A 82 -1.86 4.90 -16.34
N MET A 83 -2.74 4.02 -15.86
CA MET A 83 -4.14 4.03 -16.29
C MET A 83 -4.83 5.37 -15.98
N SER A 84 -4.58 5.93 -14.80
CA SER A 84 -5.12 7.25 -14.43
C SER A 84 -4.60 8.35 -15.35
N SER A 85 -3.31 8.30 -15.70
CA SER A 85 -2.66 9.24 -16.62
C SER A 85 -3.26 9.17 -18.02
N LEU A 86 -3.55 7.97 -18.52
CA LEU A 86 -4.24 7.76 -19.80
C LEU A 86 -5.66 8.32 -19.77
N MET A 87 -6.40 8.13 -18.68
CA MET A 87 -7.77 8.64 -18.55
C MET A 87 -7.86 10.17 -18.54
N VAL A 88 -6.87 10.86 -17.98
CA VAL A 88 -6.82 12.33 -17.94
C VAL A 88 -6.04 12.93 -19.11
N SER A 89 -5.45 12.10 -19.96
CA SER A 89 -4.69 12.55 -21.13
C SER A 89 -5.57 13.41 -22.05
N GLY A 90 -5.02 14.54 -22.51
CA GLY A 90 -5.78 15.52 -23.30
C GLY A 90 -6.77 16.37 -22.51
N CYS A 91 -6.74 16.32 -21.17
CA CYS A 91 -7.57 17.13 -20.26
C CYS A 91 -9.07 17.08 -20.64
N PRO A 92 -9.69 15.89 -20.62
CA PRO A 92 -11.08 15.76 -21.06
C PRO A 92 -12.00 16.62 -20.19
N SER A 93 -12.94 17.31 -20.83
CA SER A 93 -13.91 18.18 -20.14
C SER A 93 -14.95 17.39 -19.34
N GLN A 94 -15.03 16.08 -19.55
CA GLN A 94 -15.97 15.18 -18.89
C GLN A 94 -15.21 14.13 -18.09
N THR A 95 -15.76 13.78 -16.93
CA THR A 95 -15.21 12.72 -16.09
C THR A 95 -15.41 11.35 -16.75
N PRO A 96 -14.41 10.45 -16.69
CA PRO A 96 -14.55 9.11 -17.22
C PRO A 96 -15.63 8.35 -16.44
N THR A 97 -16.50 7.64 -17.16
CA THR A 97 -17.53 6.81 -16.53
C THR A 97 -16.90 5.51 -16.03
N ILE A 98 -16.64 5.42 -14.73
CA ILE A 98 -16.11 4.21 -14.10
C ILE A 98 -17.28 3.29 -13.73
N THR A 99 -17.52 2.26 -14.53
CA THR A 99 -18.69 1.37 -14.34
C THR A 99 -18.47 0.32 -13.25
N ARG A 100 -17.23 0.09 -12.80
CA ARG A 100 -16.88 -0.88 -11.74
C ARG A 100 -15.64 -0.42 -10.97
N ALA A 101 -15.58 -0.70 -9.67
CA ALA A 101 -14.33 -0.66 -8.93
C ALA A 101 -13.33 -1.64 -9.57
N ILE A 102 -12.14 -1.16 -9.89
CA ILE A 102 -11.09 -1.95 -10.54
C ILE A 102 -10.48 -2.86 -9.47
N ASN A 103 -10.97 -4.10 -9.37
CA ASN A 103 -10.30 -5.13 -8.59
C ASN A 103 -9.08 -5.62 -9.36
N LEU A 104 -7.87 -5.31 -8.87
CA LEU A 104 -6.59 -5.65 -9.49
C LEU A 104 -6.43 -7.16 -9.75
N ALA A 105 -7.10 -8.00 -8.96
CA ALA A 105 -7.09 -9.46 -9.13
C ALA A 105 -7.54 -9.93 -10.52
N LYS A 106 -8.26 -9.11 -11.29
CA LYS A 106 -8.69 -9.45 -12.66
C LYS A 106 -7.59 -9.24 -13.72
N TYR A 107 -6.57 -8.44 -13.43
CA TYR A 107 -5.54 -8.05 -14.40
C TYR A 107 -4.18 -8.74 -14.15
N LEU A 108 -4.11 -9.65 -13.18
CA LEU A 108 -2.93 -10.45 -12.84
C LEU A 108 -3.02 -11.91 -13.33
N THR A 109 -3.80 -12.19 -14.38
CA THR A 109 -3.90 -13.50 -15.05
C THR A 109 -3.68 -13.33 -16.54
#